data_AF-A0A2S4UJW5-F1
#
_entry.id   AF-A0A2S4UJW5-F1
#
_cell.length_a   1.000
_cell.length_b   1.000
_cell.length_c   1.000
_cell.angle_alpha   90.00
_cell.angle_beta   90.00
_cell.angle_gamma   90.00
#
_symmetry.space_group_name_H-M   'P 1'
#
loop_
_entity.id
_entity.type
_entity.pdbx_description
1 polymer ?
#
loop_
_entity_poly.entity_id
_entity_poly.type
_entity_poly.pdbx_seq_one_letter_code
_entity_poly.pdbx_strand_id
1 'polypeptide(L)'
;MAPVQPTSRYGPPSPPKSSAQLYEESRAMIEAENSTQPPPTISSKKPDNWGTTPPVRSFQRKHGQIPFPPFSQFTEEDKQAFFMMLDEFFGRRFPDRQASHDTGPPQEEEEGCRAEIIARYFKSYRSWTRSDQQWYRHQDPVPTPLIGTTDIKRVSCWTQTGDQRTQINYVLFPDLSQLWTSVNFLVSSNGIPQEALAKYRPPPRTHEYDYETLVSKSSEIYGPYIVEFAIEAEESGRHIARGECWDLANEALKASPIDPPPLTSINRTHGILLYYGTSTGLHKGFGEWKQNGDLAGIRPGDIIEWNRVSCKTVNPDLLFTLGDPDHTAIIIDAHGNTITETDTPPYKLGYITVIEQSLKQIPVRRTYDLSTIQAGQVWLYRPMAEETLLGNGRNSAVFPPPFPAF
;
A
#
# COMPACT_ATOMS: atom_id res chain seq x y z
N MET A 1 21.70 7.08 28.29
CA MET A 1 20.47 6.89 27.50
C MET A 1 20.49 7.93 26.39
N ALA A 2 20.67 7.51 25.13
CA ALA A 2 20.60 8.38 23.97
C ALA A 2 19.15 8.38 23.43
N PRO A 3 18.65 9.50 22.87
CA PRO A 3 17.27 9.58 22.41
C PRO A 3 17.00 8.64 21.22
N VAL A 4 15.80 8.06 21.23
CA VAL A 4 15.22 7.28 20.14
C VAL A 4 15.10 8.15 18.90
N GLN A 5 15.69 7.75 17.78
CA GLN A 5 15.39 8.33 16.47
C GLN A 5 14.62 7.29 15.63
N PRO A 6 13.34 7.56 15.30
CA PRO A 6 12.67 6.82 14.24
C PRO A 6 13.27 7.25 12.90
N THR A 7 13.94 6.33 12.20
CA THR A 7 14.35 6.53 10.80
C THR A 7 13.13 6.27 9.90
N SER A 8 12.18 7.20 9.93
CA SER A 8 11.17 7.33 8.87
C SER A 8 11.76 8.22 7.77
N ARG A 9 11.44 7.93 6.51
CA ARG A 9 11.81 8.79 5.36
C ARG A 9 11.09 10.16 5.40
N TYR A 10 10.26 10.40 6.41
CA TYR A 10 9.58 11.64 6.70
C TYR A 10 10.24 12.30 7.90
N GLY A 11 10.61 13.58 7.76
CA GLY A 11 11.23 14.37 8.84
C GLY A 11 10.38 14.42 10.11
N PRO A 12 10.96 14.86 11.25
CA PRO A 12 10.24 14.88 12.51
C PRO A 12 8.98 15.75 12.39
N PRO A 13 7.82 15.30 12.93
CA PRO A 13 6.65 16.15 13.01
C PRO A 13 6.99 17.38 13.86
N SER A 14 6.52 18.55 13.42
CA SER A 14 6.59 19.75 14.24
C SER A 14 5.95 19.46 15.61
N PRO A 15 6.56 19.89 16.73
CA PRO A 15 5.97 19.68 18.04
C PRO A 15 4.56 20.29 18.08
N PRO A 16 3.61 19.64 18.80
CA PRO A 16 2.26 20.15 18.93
C PRO A 16 2.31 21.55 19.55
N LYS A 17 1.63 22.51 18.89
CA LYS A 17 1.54 23.89 19.39
C LYS A 17 0.86 23.88 20.74
N SER A 18 1.37 24.66 21.69
CA SER A 18 0.73 24.79 23.00
C SER A 18 -0.63 25.46 22.86
N SER A 19 -1.53 25.25 23.83
CA SER A 19 -2.82 25.95 23.87
C SER A 19 -2.66 27.47 23.85
N ALA A 20 -1.58 28.01 24.42
CA ALA A 20 -1.23 29.43 24.34
C ALA A 20 -0.87 29.87 22.91
N GLN A 21 -0.14 29.04 22.15
CA GLN A 21 0.22 29.32 20.75
C GLN A 21 -1.01 29.23 19.82
N LEU A 22 -1.92 28.28 20.07
CA LEU A 22 -3.18 28.19 19.32
C LEU A 22 -4.13 29.36 19.64
N TYR A 23 -4.10 29.84 20.89
CA TYR A 23 -4.86 31.03 21.29
C TYR A 23 -4.29 32.32 20.68
N GLU A 24 -2.97 32.46 20.60
CA GLU A 24 -2.34 33.60 19.91
C GLU A 24 -2.58 33.58 18.39
N GLU A 25 -2.52 32.41 17.74
CA GLU A 25 -2.82 32.29 16.31
C GLU A 25 -4.29 32.56 15.98
N SER A 26 -5.22 32.04 16.78
CA SER A 26 -6.66 32.35 16.61
C SER A 26 -6.95 33.83 16.85
N ARG A 27 -6.29 34.45 17.83
CA ARG A 27 -6.43 35.89 18.08
C ARG A 27 -5.82 36.74 16.97
N ALA A 28 -4.66 36.35 16.42
CA ALA A 28 -4.03 37.02 15.28
C ALA A 28 -4.87 36.90 14.00
N MET A 29 -5.59 35.78 13.78
CA MET A 29 -6.52 35.62 12.67
C MET A 29 -7.76 36.50 12.81
N ILE A 30 -8.32 36.61 14.03
CA ILE A 30 -9.47 37.48 14.31
C ILE A 30 -9.09 38.98 14.23
N GLU A 31 -7.87 39.34 14.62
CA GLU A 31 -7.33 40.70 14.47
C GLU A 31 -6.99 41.02 12.99
N ALA A 32 -6.62 40.02 12.18
CA ALA A 32 -6.38 40.18 10.73
C ALA A 32 -7.68 40.30 9.91
N GLU A 33 -8.76 39.62 10.30
CA GLU A 33 -10.07 39.73 9.65
C GLU A 33 -10.79 41.07 9.94
N ASN A 34 -10.45 41.75 11.04
CA ASN A 34 -10.98 43.07 11.38
C ASN A 34 -10.14 44.24 10.84
N SER A 35 -9.06 43.97 10.09
CA SER A 35 -8.27 45.00 9.43
C SER A 35 -8.88 45.38 8.07
N THR A 36 -9.35 46.61 7.94
CA THR A 36 -9.95 47.19 6.72
C THR A 36 -8.94 47.59 5.64
N GLN A 37 -7.80 46.89 5.54
CA GLN A 37 -6.85 47.14 4.45
C GLN A 37 -7.15 46.26 3.22
N PRO A 38 -7.30 46.86 2.02
CA PRO A 38 -7.49 46.08 0.81
C PRO A 38 -6.24 45.24 0.52
N PRO A 39 -6.40 44.04 -0.08
CA PRO A 39 -5.28 43.16 -0.37
C PRO A 39 -4.27 43.83 -1.32
N PRO A 40 -2.96 43.56 -1.17
CA PRO A 40 -1.94 44.16 -2.01
C PRO A 40 -2.13 43.71 -3.46
N THR A 41 -2.02 44.68 -4.37
CA THR A 41 -2.12 44.47 -5.82
C THR A 41 -0.95 43.61 -6.28
N ILE A 42 -1.24 42.41 -6.80
CA ILE A 42 -0.23 41.55 -7.43
C ILE A 42 0.21 42.25 -8.73
N SER A 43 1.37 42.89 -8.70
CA SER A 43 2.03 43.44 -9.89
C SER A 43 2.62 42.29 -10.71
N SER A 44 1.91 41.91 -11.78
CA SER A 44 2.43 41.01 -12.81
C SER A 44 3.44 41.77 -13.68
N LYS A 45 4.73 41.63 -13.37
CA LYS A 45 5.76 41.97 -14.36
C LYS A 45 5.79 40.91 -15.44
N LYS A 46 5.05 41.16 -16.52
CA LYS A 46 5.19 40.48 -17.81
C LYS A 46 6.60 40.74 -18.37
N PRO A 47 7.28 39.75 -18.96
CA PRO A 47 8.46 40.02 -19.78
C PRO A 47 8.00 40.75 -21.05
N ASP A 48 8.39 42.02 -21.18
CA ASP A 48 8.29 42.78 -22.43
C ASP A 48 9.27 42.18 -23.44
N ASN A 49 8.74 41.39 -24.38
CA ASN A 49 9.22 41.23 -25.76
C ASN A 49 8.35 40.21 -26.50
N TRP A 50 7.13 40.61 -26.84
CA TRP A 50 6.38 40.01 -27.95
C TRP A 50 5.76 41.13 -28.77
N GLY A 51 6.58 41.68 -29.66
CA GLY A 51 6.14 42.56 -30.72
C GLY A 51 5.15 41.83 -31.63
N THR A 52 3.97 42.45 -31.76
CA THR A 52 3.01 42.42 -32.86
C THR A 52 3.46 41.75 -34.16
N THR A 53 3.04 40.49 -34.39
CA THR A 53 2.33 39.94 -35.58
C THR A 53 2.48 38.41 -35.55
N PRO A 54 1.39 37.62 -35.62
CA PRO A 54 1.52 36.17 -35.75
C PRO A 54 2.07 35.85 -37.16
N PRO A 55 3.17 35.10 -37.30
CA PRO A 55 3.60 34.65 -38.61
C PRO A 55 2.58 33.65 -39.13
N VAL A 56 2.01 33.94 -40.29
CA VAL A 56 1.26 32.97 -41.10
C VAL A 56 2.18 31.77 -41.31
N ARG A 57 1.95 30.69 -40.57
CA ARG A 57 2.64 29.42 -40.80
C ARG A 57 2.10 28.84 -42.10
N SER A 58 2.76 29.17 -43.21
CA SER A 58 2.71 28.36 -44.41
C SER A 58 3.18 26.96 -44.03
N PHE A 59 2.29 25.97 -44.11
CA PHE A 59 2.65 24.57 -44.07
C PHE A 59 3.51 24.26 -45.30
N GLN A 60 4.83 24.40 -45.17
CA GLN A 60 5.74 23.70 -46.07
C GLN A 60 5.62 22.21 -45.76
N ARG A 61 4.92 21.49 -46.65
CA ARG A 61 4.94 20.02 -46.69
C ARG A 61 6.40 19.59 -46.83
N LYS A 62 6.98 19.02 -45.76
CA LYS A 62 8.20 18.23 -45.89
C LYS A 62 7.86 17.01 -46.75
N HIS A 63 8.48 16.93 -47.92
CA HIS A 63 8.47 15.72 -48.74
C HIS A 63 8.91 14.52 -47.87
N GLY A 64 8.04 13.52 -47.74
CA GLY A 64 8.37 12.22 -47.16
C GLY A 64 7.48 11.70 -46.02
N GLN A 65 6.54 12.47 -45.47
CA GLN A 65 5.60 11.92 -44.50
C GLN A 65 4.43 11.23 -45.21
N ILE A 66 4.48 9.90 -45.25
CA ILE A 66 3.31 9.07 -45.52
C ILE A 66 2.28 9.37 -44.43
N PRO A 67 1.05 9.81 -44.77
CA PRO A 67 0.00 9.99 -43.76
C PRO A 67 -0.34 8.62 -43.21
N PHE A 68 0.03 8.37 -41.95
CA PHE A 68 -0.47 7.19 -41.25
C PHE A 68 -1.99 7.33 -41.13
N PRO A 69 -2.76 6.36 -41.64
CA PRO A 69 -4.21 6.37 -41.46
C PRO A 69 -4.53 6.31 -39.95
N PRO A 70 -5.65 6.89 -39.50
CA PRO A 70 -6.08 6.79 -38.12
C PRO A 70 -6.21 5.32 -37.70
N PHE A 71 -5.87 5.01 -36.45
CA PHE A 71 -5.73 3.63 -35.95
C PHE A 71 -7.00 2.76 -36.10
N SER A 72 -8.15 3.41 -36.32
CA SER A 72 -9.44 2.80 -36.63
C SER A 72 -9.54 2.18 -38.04
N GLN A 73 -8.55 2.41 -38.91
CA GLN A 73 -8.54 1.90 -40.28
C GLN A 73 -7.58 0.71 -40.48
N PHE A 74 -6.83 0.30 -39.45
CA PHE A 74 -5.99 -0.89 -39.51
C PHE A 74 -6.84 -2.15 -39.34
N THR A 75 -6.55 -3.18 -40.14
CA THR A 75 -7.10 -4.51 -39.88
C THR A 75 -6.51 -5.09 -38.60
N GLU A 76 -7.10 -6.15 -38.05
CA GLU A 76 -6.51 -6.82 -36.89
C GLU A 76 -5.13 -7.40 -37.22
N GLU A 77 -4.88 -7.85 -38.45
CA GLU A 77 -3.53 -8.27 -38.86
C GLU A 77 -2.52 -7.13 -38.85
N ASP A 78 -2.91 -5.93 -39.30
CA ASP A 78 -2.03 -4.75 -39.29
C ASP A 78 -1.67 -4.30 -37.87
N LYS A 79 -2.66 -4.35 -36.95
CA LYS A 79 -2.43 -4.04 -35.54
C LYS A 79 -1.47 -5.05 -34.93
N GLN A 80 -1.66 -6.33 -35.21
CA GLN A 80 -0.80 -7.39 -34.70
C GLN A 80 0.63 -7.28 -35.22
N ALA A 81 0.80 -6.98 -36.51
CA ALA A 81 2.12 -6.68 -37.09
C ALA A 81 2.79 -5.45 -36.46
N PHE A 82 2.00 -4.41 -36.16
CA PHE A 82 2.48 -3.20 -35.47
C PHE A 82 2.95 -3.51 -34.03
N PHE A 83 2.18 -4.29 -33.26
CA PHE A 83 2.59 -4.69 -31.91
C PHE A 83 3.82 -5.60 -31.92
N MET A 84 3.94 -6.53 -32.88
CA MET A 84 5.14 -7.34 -33.06
C MET A 84 6.39 -6.49 -33.35
N MET A 85 6.24 -5.43 -34.16
CA MET A 85 7.34 -4.48 -34.42
C MET A 85 7.72 -3.71 -33.14
N LEU A 86 6.76 -3.33 -32.31
CA LEU A 86 7.02 -2.67 -31.03
C LEU A 86 7.72 -3.61 -30.05
N ASP A 87 7.26 -4.87 -29.95
CA ASP A 87 7.88 -5.89 -29.10
C ASP A 87 9.33 -6.14 -29.53
N GLU A 88 9.60 -6.19 -30.83
CA GLU A 88 10.96 -6.28 -31.35
C GLU A 88 11.79 -5.02 -31.03
N PHE A 89 11.23 -3.83 -31.17
CA PHE A 89 11.91 -2.56 -30.88
C PHE A 89 12.26 -2.43 -29.39
N PHE A 90 11.32 -2.75 -28.49
CA PHE A 90 11.55 -2.70 -27.05
C PHE A 90 12.44 -3.85 -26.57
N GLY A 91 12.31 -5.04 -27.14
CA GLY A 91 13.20 -6.18 -26.87
C GLY A 91 14.66 -5.90 -27.23
N ARG A 92 14.91 -5.14 -28.30
CA ARG A 92 16.27 -4.72 -28.68
C ARG A 92 16.80 -3.55 -27.85
N ARG A 93 15.94 -2.65 -27.35
CA ARG A 93 16.33 -1.42 -26.65
C ARG A 93 16.42 -1.57 -25.13
N PHE A 94 15.76 -2.57 -24.56
CA PHE A 94 15.77 -2.89 -23.12
C PHE A 94 15.89 -4.41 -22.89
N PRO A 95 17.08 -5.00 -23.14
CA PRO A 95 17.26 -6.46 -23.01
C PRO A 95 17.01 -7.00 -21.59
N ASP A 96 17.23 -6.17 -20.55
CA ASP A 96 16.99 -6.54 -19.14
C ASP A 96 15.50 -6.47 -18.72
N ARG A 97 14.59 -6.16 -19.64
CA ARG A 97 13.13 -6.21 -19.45
C ARG A 97 12.46 -7.31 -20.28
N GLN A 98 13.19 -8.38 -20.61
CA GLN A 98 12.51 -9.60 -21.04
C GLN A 98 11.73 -10.16 -19.87
N ALA A 99 10.40 -10.04 -19.96
CA ALA A 99 9.48 -10.83 -19.17
C ALA A 99 9.89 -12.29 -19.35
N SER A 100 10.24 -12.95 -18.25
CA SER A 100 10.30 -14.39 -18.18
C SER A 100 8.97 -14.93 -18.69
N HIS A 101 8.95 -15.43 -19.93
CA HIS A 101 7.93 -16.34 -20.41
C HIS A 101 8.08 -17.66 -19.65
N ASP A 102 7.67 -17.64 -18.39
CA ASP A 102 7.44 -18.84 -17.61
C ASP A 102 5.92 -19.08 -17.68
N THR A 103 5.49 -19.74 -18.74
CA THR A 103 4.09 -20.19 -18.93
C THR A 103 3.82 -21.49 -18.19
N GLY A 104 4.43 -21.65 -17.00
CA GLY A 104 4.02 -22.67 -16.05
C GLY A 104 2.76 -22.23 -15.30
N PRO A 105 1.93 -23.16 -14.80
CA PRO A 105 1.01 -22.80 -13.72
C PRO A 105 1.83 -22.12 -12.62
N PRO A 106 1.29 -21.10 -11.90
CA PRO A 106 2.02 -20.54 -10.77
C PRO A 106 2.46 -21.70 -9.90
N GLN A 107 3.79 -21.88 -9.78
CA GLN A 107 4.31 -22.73 -8.73
C GLN A 107 3.66 -22.21 -7.47
N GLU A 108 2.99 -23.10 -6.73
CA GLU A 108 2.56 -22.85 -5.37
C GLU A 108 3.76 -22.19 -4.67
N GLU A 109 3.73 -20.85 -4.53
CA GLU A 109 4.50 -20.21 -3.48
C GLU A 109 3.95 -20.89 -2.24
N GLU A 110 4.69 -21.86 -1.68
CA GLU A 110 4.46 -22.29 -0.32
C GLU A 110 4.27 -20.99 0.47
N GLU A 111 3.04 -20.74 0.96
CA GLU A 111 2.68 -19.60 1.81
C GLU A 111 3.48 -19.72 3.13
N GLY A 112 4.79 -19.54 3.03
CA GLY A 112 5.73 -19.63 4.12
C GLY A 112 5.72 -18.31 4.86
N CYS A 113 5.64 -18.38 6.18
CA CYS A 113 5.81 -17.23 7.06
C CYS A 113 7.06 -16.43 6.66
N ARG A 114 6.89 -15.20 6.14
CA ARG A 114 8.02 -14.37 5.68
C ARG A 114 9.03 -14.15 6.81
N ALA A 115 8.54 -13.87 8.01
CA ALA A 115 9.38 -13.71 9.18
C ALA A 115 10.21 -14.96 9.51
N GLU A 116 9.69 -16.17 9.33
CA GLU A 116 10.42 -17.41 9.57
C GLU A 116 11.58 -17.57 8.59
N ILE A 117 11.33 -17.31 7.30
CA ILE A 117 12.34 -17.40 6.25
C ILE A 117 13.53 -16.50 6.60
N ILE A 118 13.26 -15.27 7.02
CA ILE A 118 14.32 -14.33 7.44
C ILE A 118 14.95 -14.74 8.77
N ALA A 119 14.19 -15.29 9.72
CA ALA A 119 14.77 -15.78 10.98
C ALA A 119 15.83 -16.87 10.75
N ARG A 120 15.67 -17.72 9.72
CA ARG A 120 16.67 -18.74 9.35
C ARG A 120 18.01 -18.13 8.92
N TYR A 121 18.02 -16.95 8.29
CA TYR A 121 19.26 -16.25 7.91
C TYR A 121 20.17 -15.98 9.13
N PHE A 122 19.59 -15.66 10.29
CA PHE A 122 20.37 -15.39 11.52
C PHE A 122 21.09 -16.63 12.06
N LYS A 123 20.63 -17.85 11.73
CA LYS A 123 21.35 -19.08 12.10
C LYS A 123 22.73 -19.19 11.43
N SER A 124 22.94 -18.46 10.33
CA SER A 124 24.18 -18.45 9.56
C SER A 124 25.16 -17.35 9.98
N TYR A 125 24.94 -16.63 11.08
CA TYR A 125 25.72 -15.42 11.41
C TYR A 125 27.23 -15.64 11.50
N ARG A 126 27.67 -16.86 11.82
CA ARG A 126 29.10 -17.23 11.84
C ARG A 126 29.77 -17.15 10.47
N SER A 127 28.98 -17.10 9.39
CA SER A 127 29.47 -16.93 8.01
C SER A 127 29.57 -15.47 7.57
N TRP A 128 29.11 -14.50 8.38
CA TRP A 128 29.12 -13.07 8.04
C TRP A 128 30.51 -12.46 8.22
N THR A 129 31.46 -12.89 7.38
CA THR A 129 32.87 -12.49 7.46
C THR A 129 33.20 -11.31 6.54
N ARG A 130 32.35 -11.03 5.54
CA ARG A 130 32.56 -9.96 4.57
C ARG A 130 31.87 -8.67 5.00
N SER A 131 32.41 -7.52 4.58
CA SER A 131 31.90 -6.19 4.96
C SER A 131 30.44 -5.95 4.53
N ASP A 132 30.02 -6.49 3.39
CA ASP A 132 28.65 -6.41 2.87
C ASP A 132 27.64 -7.26 3.67
N GLN A 133 28.13 -8.17 4.52
CA GLN A 133 27.32 -8.98 5.43
C GLN A 133 27.25 -8.37 6.84
N GLN A 134 28.01 -7.30 7.11
CA GLN A 134 28.06 -6.63 8.40
C GLN A 134 27.06 -5.46 8.50
N TRP A 135 25.86 -5.68 7.96
CA TRP A 135 24.79 -4.69 7.88
C TRP A 135 24.40 -4.09 9.24
N TYR A 136 24.58 -4.85 10.32
CA TYR A 136 24.29 -4.45 11.69
C TYR A 136 25.19 -3.31 12.20
N ARG A 137 26.25 -2.96 11.47
CA ARG A 137 27.13 -1.83 11.74
C ARG A 137 26.69 -0.53 11.06
N HIS A 138 25.79 -0.61 10.07
CA HIS A 138 25.36 0.58 9.33
C HIS A 138 24.52 1.52 10.20
N GLN A 139 24.46 2.78 9.78
CA GLN A 139 23.59 3.78 10.43
C GLN A 139 22.12 3.38 10.33
N ASP A 140 21.72 2.80 9.20
CA ASP A 140 20.43 2.16 9.02
C ASP A 140 20.62 0.64 8.86
N PRO A 141 20.56 -0.13 9.96
CA PRO A 141 20.88 -1.55 9.93
C PRO A 141 19.73 -2.36 9.34
N VAL A 142 19.90 -2.76 8.07
CA VAL A 142 18.95 -3.60 7.33
C VAL A 142 19.57 -4.96 7.04
N PRO A 143 19.04 -6.07 7.57
CA PRO A 143 19.49 -7.41 7.22
C PRO A 143 19.58 -7.62 5.71
N THR A 144 20.62 -8.29 5.23
CA THR A 144 20.83 -8.51 3.79
C THR A 144 19.60 -9.06 3.04
N PRO A 145 18.83 -10.03 3.59
CA PRO A 145 17.61 -10.52 2.93
C PRO A 145 16.47 -9.50 2.82
N LEU A 146 16.55 -8.37 3.54
CA LEU A 146 15.54 -7.30 3.54
C LEU A 146 15.96 -6.08 2.72
N ILE A 147 17.13 -6.14 2.06
CA ILE A 147 17.58 -5.05 1.19
C ILE A 147 16.64 -4.97 -0.03
N GLY A 148 16.10 -3.78 -0.29
CA GLY A 148 15.17 -3.54 -1.39
C GLY A 148 13.71 -3.82 -1.07
N THR A 149 13.42 -4.43 0.09
CA THR A 149 12.05 -4.65 0.57
C THR A 149 11.43 -3.32 1.00
N THR A 150 10.40 -2.87 0.28
CA THR A 150 9.72 -1.58 0.54
C THR A 150 8.37 -1.73 1.22
N ASP A 151 7.86 -2.96 1.35
CA ASP A 151 6.53 -3.32 1.82
C ASP A 151 6.48 -3.68 3.31
N ILE A 152 7.48 -3.27 4.10
CA ILE A 152 7.61 -3.61 5.53
C ILE A 152 7.53 -2.39 6.44
N LYS A 153 7.04 -2.58 7.67
CA LYS A 153 7.32 -1.65 8.78
C LYS A 153 8.52 -2.17 9.56
N ARG A 154 9.49 -1.28 9.84
CA ARG A 154 10.68 -1.63 10.62
C ARG A 154 10.92 -0.63 11.74
N VAL A 155 11.29 -1.16 12.90
CA VAL A 155 11.75 -0.39 14.05
C VAL A 155 13.10 -0.95 14.47
N SER A 156 14.08 -0.08 14.69
CA SER A 156 15.43 -0.47 15.10
C SER A 156 15.84 0.30 16.35
N CYS A 157 16.49 -0.37 17.29
CA CYS A 157 17.09 0.26 18.46
C CYS A 157 18.44 -0.40 18.79
N TRP A 158 19.25 0.23 19.62
CA TRP A 158 20.51 -0.36 20.04
C TRP A 158 20.90 0.09 21.44
N THR A 159 21.72 -0.73 22.08
CA THR A 159 22.40 -0.41 23.33
C THR A 159 23.89 -0.65 23.17
N GLN A 160 24.72 0.12 23.87
CA GLN A 160 26.17 -0.07 23.86
C GLN A 160 26.71 0.10 25.26
N THR A 161 27.52 -0.87 25.69
CA THR A 161 28.25 -0.87 26.95
C THR A 161 29.72 -1.10 26.66
N GLY A 162 30.54 -0.06 26.82
CA GLY A 162 31.94 -0.10 26.40
C GLY A 162 32.06 -0.37 24.90
N ASP A 163 32.81 -1.42 24.55
CA ASP A 163 33.01 -1.83 23.15
C ASP A 163 31.91 -2.77 22.62
N GLN A 164 31.01 -3.24 23.47
CA GLN A 164 29.98 -4.18 23.09
C GLN A 164 28.69 -3.43 22.72
N ARG A 165 28.20 -3.65 21.49
CA ARG A 165 26.94 -3.09 21.01
C ARG A 165 25.95 -4.22 20.70
N THR A 166 24.71 -4.05 21.16
CA THR A 166 23.57 -4.89 20.80
C THR A 166 22.63 -4.09 19.90
N GLN A 167 22.46 -4.54 18.67
CA GLN A 167 21.49 -4.01 17.71
C GLN A 167 20.24 -4.87 17.73
N ILE A 168 19.07 -4.26 17.96
CA ILE A 168 17.77 -4.95 17.99
C ILE A 168 16.91 -4.38 16.86
N ASN A 169 16.20 -5.25 16.14
CA ASN A 169 15.27 -4.83 15.10
C ASN A 169 13.96 -5.59 15.23
N TYR A 170 12.87 -4.89 14.93
CA TYR A 170 11.53 -5.42 14.70
C TYR A 170 11.15 -5.16 13.24
N VAL A 171 10.57 -6.17 12.59
CA VAL A 171 10.04 -6.07 11.23
C VAL A 171 8.65 -6.68 11.20
N LEU A 172 7.71 -5.95 10.62
CA LEU A 172 6.34 -6.39 10.34
C LEU A 172 6.13 -6.45 8.83
N PHE A 173 5.71 -7.62 8.36
CA PHE A 173 5.51 -7.93 6.94
C PHE A 173 4.05 -7.75 6.52
N PRO A 174 3.74 -7.68 5.20
CA PRO A 174 2.37 -7.59 4.71
C PRO A 174 1.49 -8.78 5.06
N ASP A 175 2.06 -9.98 5.20
CA ASP A 175 1.34 -11.16 5.70
C ASP A 175 1.07 -11.08 7.22
N LEU A 176 1.40 -9.96 7.86
CA LEU A 176 1.33 -9.71 9.30
C LEU A 176 2.22 -10.63 10.16
N SER A 177 3.11 -11.40 9.53
CA SER A 177 4.18 -12.07 10.26
C SER A 177 5.14 -11.03 10.87
N GLN A 178 5.75 -11.38 12.00
CA GLN A 178 6.60 -10.47 12.76
C GLN A 178 7.95 -11.11 13.04
N LEU A 179 9.02 -10.32 12.90
CA LEU A 179 10.40 -10.74 13.13
C LEU A 179 11.05 -9.81 14.16
N TRP A 180 11.66 -10.40 15.18
CA TRP A 180 12.57 -9.73 16.11
C TRP A 180 13.97 -10.30 15.96
N THR A 181 14.96 -9.42 15.96
CA THR A 181 16.37 -9.80 15.81
C THR A 181 17.22 -9.11 16.86
N SER A 182 18.27 -9.76 17.32
CA SER A 182 19.28 -9.20 18.23
C SER A 182 20.66 -9.60 17.73
N VAL A 183 21.53 -8.63 17.45
CA VAL A 183 22.91 -8.86 17.03
C VAL A 183 23.85 -8.17 18.01
N ASN A 184 24.68 -8.96 18.66
CA ASN A 184 25.67 -8.49 19.62
C ASN A 184 27.08 -8.59 19.02
N PHE A 185 27.81 -7.47 19.00
CA PHE A 185 29.12 -7.38 18.36
C PHE A 185 30.02 -6.36 19.04
N LEU A 186 31.33 -6.48 18.78
CA LEU A 186 32.33 -5.51 19.21
C LEU A 186 32.45 -4.38 18.18
N VAL A 187 32.37 -3.13 18.63
CA VAL A 187 32.44 -1.96 17.76
C VAL A 187 33.85 -1.80 17.19
N SER A 188 34.89 -2.05 18.00
CA SER A 188 36.31 -1.92 17.62
C SER A 188 36.81 -2.99 16.64
N SER A 189 36.16 -4.15 16.60
CA SER A 189 36.58 -5.29 15.77
C SER A 189 35.64 -5.46 14.59
N ASN A 190 36.15 -5.60 13.37
CA ASN A 190 35.36 -5.98 12.20
C ASN A 190 35.15 -7.50 12.08
N GLY A 191 35.20 -8.22 13.20
CA GLY A 191 34.94 -9.65 13.25
C GLY A 191 33.47 -10.02 13.15
N ILE A 192 33.24 -11.33 13.11
CA ILE A 192 31.92 -11.97 13.22
C ILE A 192 31.23 -11.49 14.51
N PRO A 193 29.89 -11.30 14.52
CA PRO A 193 29.15 -11.03 15.75
C PRO A 193 29.47 -12.04 16.86
N GLN A 194 29.44 -11.60 18.11
CA GLN A 194 29.52 -12.50 19.26
C GLN A 194 28.27 -13.38 19.33
N GLU A 195 27.12 -12.82 18.98
CA GLU A 195 25.85 -13.51 18.92
C GLU A 195 24.91 -12.85 17.90
N ALA A 196 24.09 -13.66 17.23
CA ALA A 196 22.97 -13.18 16.44
C ALA A 196 21.77 -14.12 16.65
N LEU A 197 20.66 -13.55 17.14
CA LEU A 197 19.43 -14.26 17.44
C LEU A 197 18.28 -13.68 16.60
N ALA A 198 17.34 -14.56 16.25
CA ALA A 198 16.07 -14.17 15.67
C ALA A 198 14.93 -14.94 16.32
N LYS A 199 13.79 -14.27 16.46
CA LYS A 199 12.52 -14.81 16.93
C LYS A 199 11.42 -14.33 16.00
N TYR A 200 10.41 -15.15 15.75
CA TYR A 200 9.32 -14.76 14.86
C TYR A 200 7.94 -15.13 15.40
N ARG A 201 6.92 -14.45 14.89
CA ARG A 201 5.52 -14.80 15.04
C ARG A 201 4.93 -15.01 13.64
N PRO A 202 4.24 -16.14 13.38
CA PRO A 202 3.60 -16.37 12.09
C PRO A 202 2.46 -15.39 11.85
N PRO A 203 1.98 -15.29 10.59
CA PRO A 203 0.73 -14.60 10.26
C PRO A 203 -0.42 -14.99 11.19
N PRO A 204 -1.38 -14.09 11.46
CA PRO A 204 -2.63 -14.44 12.12
C PRO A 204 -3.36 -15.54 11.34
N ARG A 205 -3.83 -16.56 12.05
CA ARG A 205 -4.55 -17.67 11.45
C ARG A 205 -6.00 -17.27 11.25
N THR A 206 -6.28 -16.72 10.07
CA THR A 206 -7.62 -16.24 9.70
C THR A 206 -8.71 -17.24 10.05
N HIS A 207 -8.56 -18.50 9.66
CA HIS A 207 -9.55 -19.58 9.86
C HIS A 207 -9.89 -19.89 11.33
N GLU A 208 -9.14 -19.35 12.31
CA GLU A 208 -9.43 -19.52 13.74
C GLU A 208 -10.36 -18.43 14.29
N TYR A 209 -10.67 -17.39 13.53
CA TYR A 209 -11.54 -16.31 13.99
C TYR A 209 -13.02 -16.66 13.88
N ASP A 210 -13.76 -16.39 14.95
CA ASP A 210 -15.20 -16.60 15.05
C ASP A 210 -16.01 -15.39 14.59
N TYR A 211 -17.33 -15.54 14.61
CA TYR A 211 -18.28 -14.47 14.29
C TYR A 211 -18.12 -13.25 15.20
N GLU A 212 -17.95 -13.49 16.50
CA GLU A 212 -17.76 -12.40 17.47
C GLU A 212 -16.54 -11.55 17.11
N THR A 213 -15.45 -12.18 16.67
CA THR A 213 -14.21 -11.48 16.31
C THR A 213 -14.31 -10.77 14.95
N LEU A 214 -14.77 -11.46 13.90
CA LEU A 214 -14.76 -10.91 12.53
C LEU A 214 -15.92 -9.98 12.21
N VAL A 215 -17.06 -10.16 12.86
CA VAL A 215 -18.25 -9.37 12.59
C VAL A 215 -18.44 -8.37 13.73
N SER A 216 -18.73 -8.84 14.93
CA SER A 216 -19.12 -7.93 16.02
C SER A 216 -17.98 -7.05 16.52
N LYS A 217 -16.77 -7.58 16.72
CA LYS A 217 -15.61 -6.82 17.22
C LYS A 217 -14.80 -6.14 16.13
N SER A 218 -15.17 -6.32 14.86
CA SER A 218 -14.39 -5.85 13.73
C SER A 218 -15.28 -5.06 12.76
N SER A 219 -16.08 -5.73 11.94
CA SER A 219 -16.94 -5.04 10.96
C SER A 219 -17.92 -4.06 11.60
N GLU A 220 -18.64 -4.48 12.65
CA GLU A 220 -19.67 -3.66 13.31
C GLU A 220 -19.08 -2.52 14.16
N ILE A 221 -17.83 -2.66 14.63
CA ILE A 221 -17.14 -1.64 15.40
C ILE A 221 -16.46 -0.62 14.49
N TYR A 222 -15.58 -1.06 13.58
CA TYR A 222 -14.77 -0.13 12.78
C TYR A 222 -15.45 0.30 11.48
N GLY A 223 -16.30 -0.55 10.92
CA GLY A 223 -16.93 -0.31 9.61
C GLY A 223 -17.73 1.00 9.54
N PRO A 224 -18.65 1.28 10.48
CA PRO A 224 -19.43 2.52 10.47
C PRO A 224 -18.57 3.78 10.44
N TYR A 225 -17.53 3.85 11.27
CA TYR A 225 -16.62 5.00 11.30
C TYR A 225 -15.84 5.16 9.99
N ILE A 226 -15.32 4.06 9.44
CA ILE A 226 -14.53 4.09 8.20
C ILE A 226 -15.40 4.52 7.00
N VAL A 227 -16.65 4.07 6.97
CA VAL A 227 -17.63 4.51 5.95
C VAL A 227 -17.97 5.99 6.11
N GLU A 228 -18.23 6.46 7.34
CA GLU A 228 -18.49 7.87 7.64
C GLU A 228 -17.32 8.75 7.18
N PHE A 229 -16.09 8.38 7.56
CA PHE A 229 -14.87 9.08 7.11
C PHE A 229 -14.78 9.16 5.58
N ALA A 230 -15.08 8.07 4.88
CA ALA A 230 -15.03 8.05 3.42
C ALA A 230 -16.09 8.96 2.79
N ILE A 231 -17.30 9.01 3.34
CA ILE A 231 -18.38 9.89 2.90
C ILE A 231 -17.99 11.36 3.14
N GLU A 232 -17.48 11.69 4.32
CA GLU A 232 -16.98 13.05 4.61
C GLU A 232 -15.85 13.46 3.68
N ALA A 233 -14.95 12.52 3.33
CA ALA A 233 -13.88 12.76 2.37
C ALA A 233 -14.43 13.11 0.98
N GLU A 234 -15.44 12.37 0.50
CA GLU A 234 -16.17 12.68 -0.74
C GLU A 234 -16.82 14.08 -0.69
N GLU A 235 -17.55 14.38 0.38
CA GLU A 235 -18.24 15.67 0.56
C GLU A 235 -17.28 16.85 0.69
N SER A 236 -16.08 16.63 1.21
CA SER A 236 -15.07 17.67 1.41
C SER A 236 -14.59 18.33 0.11
N GLY A 237 -14.73 17.64 -1.03
CA GLY A 237 -14.24 18.09 -2.33
C GLY A 237 -12.72 18.27 -2.40
N ARG A 238 -11.95 17.69 -1.47
CA ARG A 238 -10.49 17.84 -1.35
C ARG A 238 -9.80 16.49 -1.25
N HIS A 239 -8.54 16.43 -1.69
CA HIS A 239 -7.72 15.23 -1.51
C HIS A 239 -7.50 14.94 -0.02
N ILE A 240 -7.54 13.65 0.33
CA ILE A 240 -7.09 13.17 1.63
C ILE A 240 -5.58 12.97 1.58
N ALA A 241 -4.88 13.56 2.57
CA ALA A 241 -3.42 13.61 2.67
C ALA A 241 -2.76 14.06 1.34
N ARG A 242 -1.93 13.21 0.73
CA ARG A 242 -1.21 13.57 -0.51
C ARG A 242 -2.05 13.29 -1.76
N GLY A 243 -3.24 12.69 -1.59
CA GLY A 243 -4.15 12.32 -2.66
C GLY A 243 -3.86 10.96 -3.30
N GLU A 244 -2.94 10.16 -2.76
CA GLU A 244 -2.69 8.81 -3.26
C GLU A 244 -3.88 7.88 -2.97
N CYS A 245 -4.07 6.83 -3.77
CA CYS A 245 -5.22 5.91 -3.60
C CYS A 245 -5.28 5.30 -2.19
N TRP A 246 -4.14 4.87 -1.66
CA TRP A 246 -4.03 4.28 -0.33
C TRP A 246 -4.16 5.29 0.81
N ASP A 247 -3.96 6.60 0.57
CA ASP A 247 -4.02 7.62 1.61
C ASP A 247 -5.41 7.66 2.26
N LEU A 248 -6.48 7.48 1.48
CA LEU A 248 -7.86 7.50 1.99
C LEU A 248 -8.09 6.40 3.03
N ALA A 249 -7.78 5.16 2.69
CA ALA A 249 -7.92 4.01 3.59
C ALA A 249 -7.00 4.13 4.82
N ASN A 250 -5.75 4.52 4.61
CA ASN A 250 -4.79 4.64 5.69
C ASN A 250 -5.13 5.77 6.68
N GLU A 251 -5.61 6.92 6.21
CA GLU A 251 -6.02 8.01 7.12
C GLU A 251 -7.32 7.68 7.85
N ALA A 252 -8.27 6.98 7.23
CA ALA A 252 -9.45 6.47 7.94
C ALA A 252 -9.07 5.55 9.11
N LEU A 253 -8.12 4.62 8.88
CA LEU A 253 -7.63 3.71 9.92
C LEU A 253 -6.88 4.45 11.04
N LYS A 254 -6.06 5.46 10.69
CA LYS A 254 -5.32 6.26 11.69
C LYS A 254 -6.19 7.19 12.51
N ALA A 255 -7.21 7.79 11.90
CA ALA A 255 -8.08 8.77 12.53
C ALA A 255 -9.14 8.13 13.45
N SER A 256 -9.34 6.81 13.34
CA SER A 256 -10.29 6.05 14.15
C SER A 256 -10.15 6.35 15.65
N PRO A 257 -11.19 6.91 16.31
CA PRO A 257 -11.19 7.18 17.74
C PRO A 257 -11.48 5.94 18.58
N ILE A 258 -11.77 4.81 17.93
CA ILE A 258 -12.17 3.55 18.57
C ILE A 258 -10.99 2.93 19.31
N ASP A 259 -11.24 2.45 20.53
CA ASP A 259 -10.29 1.69 21.35
C ASP A 259 -10.78 0.22 21.49
N PRO A 260 -9.95 -0.78 21.17
CA PRO A 260 -8.58 -0.67 20.65
C PRO A 260 -8.52 -0.10 19.23
N PRO A 261 -7.45 0.63 18.86
CA PRO A 261 -7.32 1.20 17.52
C PRO A 261 -7.11 0.10 16.46
N PRO A 262 -7.63 0.30 15.24
CA PRO A 262 -7.41 -0.66 14.17
C PRO A 262 -5.96 -0.62 13.68
N LEU A 263 -5.55 -1.67 12.98
CA LEU A 263 -4.25 -1.72 12.31
C LEU A 263 -4.14 -0.58 11.29
N THR A 264 -3.15 0.29 11.46
CA THR A 264 -2.77 1.27 10.43
C THR A 264 -2.15 0.56 9.23
N SER A 265 -2.46 1.02 8.01
CA SER A 265 -2.03 0.32 6.80
C SER A 265 -0.52 0.07 6.74
N ILE A 266 -0.13 -1.09 6.20
CA ILE A 266 1.26 -1.49 5.96
C ILE A 266 1.35 -1.83 4.49
N ASN A 267 1.75 -0.86 3.69
CA ASN A 267 1.72 -0.99 2.23
C ASN A 267 0.33 -1.45 1.78
N ARG A 268 0.21 -2.71 1.32
CA ARG A 268 -1.01 -3.35 0.79
C ARG A 268 -1.93 -3.95 1.85
N THR A 269 -1.49 -3.99 3.11
CA THR A 269 -2.25 -4.63 4.19
C THR A 269 -3.00 -3.62 5.01
N HIS A 270 -4.33 -3.71 4.98
CA HIS A 270 -5.24 -2.75 5.62
C HIS A 270 -6.06 -3.35 6.77
N GLY A 271 -5.74 -4.58 7.18
CA GLY A 271 -6.49 -5.34 8.19
C GLY A 271 -6.25 -6.84 8.01
N ILE A 272 -7.21 -7.65 8.44
CA ILE A 272 -7.15 -9.10 8.18
C ILE A 272 -7.56 -9.39 6.74
N LEU A 273 -6.79 -10.23 6.04
CA LEU A 273 -7.14 -10.68 4.69
C LEU A 273 -8.35 -11.61 4.76
N LEU A 274 -9.44 -11.24 4.09
CA LEU A 274 -10.66 -12.06 3.99
C LEU A 274 -10.74 -12.83 2.68
N TYR A 275 -10.23 -12.23 1.61
CA TYR A 275 -10.38 -12.77 0.27
C TYR A 275 -9.18 -12.39 -0.59
N TYR A 276 -8.75 -13.34 -1.41
CA TYR A 276 -7.86 -13.11 -2.54
C TYR A 276 -8.46 -13.76 -3.78
N GLY A 277 -8.36 -13.09 -4.92
CA GLY A 277 -8.73 -13.71 -6.18
C GLY A 277 -7.99 -13.13 -7.37
N THR A 278 -7.88 -13.93 -8.41
CA THR A 278 -7.26 -13.60 -9.69
C THR A 278 -8.21 -13.91 -10.82
N SER A 279 -8.37 -12.98 -11.76
CA SER A 279 -9.04 -13.19 -13.03
C SER A 279 -8.02 -13.26 -14.16
N THR A 280 -8.19 -14.24 -15.05
CA THR A 280 -7.33 -14.47 -16.23
C THR A 280 -8.12 -14.39 -17.54
N GLY A 281 -9.36 -13.94 -17.45
CA GLY A 281 -10.29 -13.81 -18.56
C GLY A 281 -11.71 -13.64 -18.04
N LEU A 282 -12.63 -13.25 -18.93
CA LEU A 282 -14.04 -13.17 -18.59
C LEU A 282 -14.55 -14.53 -18.08
N HIS A 283 -15.14 -14.54 -16.89
CA HIS A 283 -15.60 -15.74 -16.18
C HIS A 283 -14.52 -16.82 -15.96
N LYS A 284 -13.24 -16.43 -15.98
CA LYS A 284 -12.10 -17.30 -15.68
C LYS A 284 -11.28 -16.72 -14.55
N GLY A 285 -10.84 -17.60 -13.66
CA GLY A 285 -10.06 -17.21 -12.50
C GLY A 285 -10.23 -18.16 -11.35
N PHE A 286 -9.57 -17.81 -10.26
CA PHE A 286 -9.66 -18.47 -8.97
C PHE A 286 -9.86 -17.40 -7.91
N GLY A 287 -10.54 -17.72 -6.84
CA GLY A 287 -10.58 -16.89 -5.66
C GLY A 287 -10.87 -17.72 -4.44
N GLU A 288 -10.35 -17.27 -3.32
CA GLU A 288 -10.33 -17.97 -2.06
C GLU A 288 -10.78 -17.02 -0.96
N TRP A 289 -11.86 -17.40 -0.28
CA TRP A 289 -12.18 -16.83 1.01
C TRP A 289 -11.34 -17.51 2.08
N LYS A 290 -10.69 -16.69 2.91
CA LYS A 290 -9.95 -17.15 4.09
C LYS A 290 -10.88 -17.49 5.27
N GLN A 291 -12.20 -17.42 5.05
CA GLN A 291 -13.32 -17.66 5.98
C GLN A 291 -14.46 -18.39 5.28
N ASN A 292 -15.37 -19.01 6.04
CA ASN A 292 -16.47 -19.79 5.50
C ASN A 292 -17.84 -19.28 5.98
N GLY A 293 -18.90 -19.54 5.22
CA GLY A 293 -20.28 -19.25 5.60
C GLY A 293 -20.53 -17.77 5.90
N ASP A 294 -21.28 -17.45 6.95
CA ASP A 294 -21.63 -16.07 7.32
C ASP A 294 -20.45 -15.17 7.71
N LEU A 295 -19.27 -15.78 7.95
CA LEU A 295 -18.00 -15.08 8.17
C LEU A 295 -17.39 -14.60 6.86
N ALA A 296 -17.68 -15.28 5.76
CA ALA A 296 -17.33 -14.89 4.40
C ALA A 296 -18.38 -13.90 3.89
N GLY A 297 -17.96 -12.66 3.68
CA GLY A 297 -18.89 -11.57 3.35
C GLY A 297 -18.14 -10.27 3.16
N ILE A 298 -18.47 -9.58 2.08
CA ILE A 298 -18.09 -8.18 1.88
C ILE A 298 -19.04 -7.33 2.71
N ARG A 299 -18.50 -6.42 3.53
CA ARG A 299 -19.28 -5.52 4.39
C ARG A 299 -18.84 -4.07 4.18
N PRO A 300 -19.74 -3.09 4.37
CA PRO A 300 -19.35 -1.69 4.41
C PRO A 300 -18.23 -1.46 5.44
N GLY A 301 -17.22 -0.69 5.04
CA GLY A 301 -16.01 -0.44 5.79
C GLY A 301 -14.87 -1.41 5.52
N ASP A 302 -15.13 -2.54 4.84
CA ASP A 302 -14.03 -3.37 4.29
C ASP A 302 -13.25 -2.56 3.23
N ILE A 303 -11.96 -2.87 3.10
CA ILE A 303 -11.03 -2.19 2.19
C ILE A 303 -10.69 -3.15 1.07
N ILE A 304 -10.83 -2.69 -0.17
CA ILE A 304 -10.50 -3.45 -1.37
C ILE A 304 -9.23 -2.90 -2.00
N GLU A 305 -8.41 -3.82 -2.50
CA GLU A 305 -7.26 -3.50 -3.31
C GLU A 305 -7.30 -4.24 -4.64
N TRP A 306 -6.91 -3.55 -5.71
CA TRP A 306 -6.83 -4.09 -7.06
C TRP A 306 -5.41 -3.97 -7.62
N ASN A 307 -5.02 -4.98 -8.37
CA ASN A 307 -3.82 -4.97 -9.22
C ASN A 307 -4.21 -5.41 -10.63
N ARG A 308 -4.09 -4.48 -11.57
CA ARG A 308 -4.34 -4.60 -13.01
C ARG A 308 -5.70 -5.17 -13.34
N VAL A 309 -6.70 -4.74 -12.59
CA VAL A 309 -8.08 -5.20 -12.73
C VAL A 309 -8.77 -4.46 -13.86
N SER A 310 -9.37 -5.20 -14.79
CA SER A 310 -10.21 -4.64 -15.84
C SER A 310 -11.66 -5.03 -15.60
N CYS A 311 -12.54 -4.08 -15.30
CA CYS A 311 -13.97 -4.31 -15.06
C CYS A 311 -14.79 -3.07 -15.43
N LYS A 312 -16.11 -3.22 -15.49
CA LYS A 312 -17.05 -2.13 -15.81
C LYS A 312 -17.56 -1.43 -14.55
N THR A 313 -17.88 -0.16 -14.69
CA THR A 313 -18.75 0.56 -13.75
C THR A 313 -20.21 0.36 -14.11
N VAL A 314 -21.13 0.48 -13.14
CA VAL A 314 -22.56 0.30 -13.39
C VAL A 314 -23.19 1.54 -14.03
N ASN A 315 -22.85 2.72 -13.53
CA ASN A 315 -23.42 3.99 -13.98
C ASN A 315 -22.35 5.11 -13.95
N PRO A 316 -21.83 5.55 -15.10
CA PRO A 316 -22.07 5.03 -16.46
C PRO A 316 -21.49 3.61 -16.67
N ASP A 317 -21.93 2.89 -17.70
CA ASP A 317 -21.28 1.63 -18.14
C ASP A 317 -19.99 1.94 -18.90
N LEU A 318 -18.87 1.96 -18.19
CA LEU A 318 -17.54 2.24 -18.73
C LEU A 318 -16.57 1.16 -18.30
N LEU A 319 -15.71 0.74 -19.21
CA LEU A 319 -14.59 -0.13 -18.89
C LEU A 319 -13.50 0.67 -18.17
N PHE A 320 -13.09 0.21 -17.00
CA PHE A 320 -12.02 0.78 -16.19
C PHE A 320 -10.87 -0.23 -16.05
N THR A 321 -9.65 0.31 -15.95
CA THR A 321 -8.48 -0.43 -15.48
C THR A 321 -8.05 0.15 -14.13
N LEU A 322 -8.05 -0.68 -13.10
CA LEU A 322 -7.71 -0.34 -11.72
C LEU A 322 -6.38 -0.98 -11.34
N GLY A 323 -5.52 -0.20 -10.68
CA GLY A 323 -4.25 -0.68 -10.15
C GLY A 323 -3.20 -0.96 -11.22
N ASP A 324 -2.58 0.06 -11.78
CA ASP A 324 -1.30 -0.10 -12.49
C ASP A 324 -0.34 0.97 -11.95
N PRO A 325 0.36 0.71 -10.82
CA PRO A 325 0.61 -0.62 -10.23
C PRO A 325 -0.47 -1.18 -9.28
N ASP A 326 -0.99 -0.41 -8.31
CA ASP A 326 -1.99 -0.87 -7.34
C ASP A 326 -3.04 0.23 -7.08
N HIS A 327 -4.26 -0.13 -6.68
CA HIS A 327 -5.34 0.81 -6.35
C HIS A 327 -6.14 0.33 -5.14
N THR A 328 -6.39 1.24 -4.19
CA THR A 328 -7.08 0.94 -2.93
C THR A 328 -8.36 1.77 -2.81
N ALA A 329 -9.43 1.19 -2.27
CA ALA A 329 -10.67 1.90 -1.98
C ALA A 329 -11.38 1.37 -0.73
N ILE A 330 -12.29 2.18 -0.19
CA ILE A 330 -13.16 1.80 0.94
C ILE A 330 -14.51 1.39 0.37
N ILE A 331 -15.00 0.20 0.74
CA ILE A 331 -16.31 -0.29 0.36
C ILE A 331 -17.37 0.38 1.23
N ILE A 332 -18.35 1.02 0.60
CA ILE A 332 -19.50 1.63 1.30
C ILE A 332 -20.78 0.82 1.13
N ASP A 333 -20.84 -0.04 0.12
CA ASP A 333 -21.97 -0.94 -0.11
C ASP A 333 -21.54 -2.14 -0.95
N ALA A 334 -22.18 -3.28 -0.73
CA ALA A 334 -21.96 -4.51 -1.49
C ALA A 334 -23.29 -5.22 -1.74
N HIS A 335 -23.54 -5.57 -3.00
CA HIS A 335 -24.75 -6.25 -3.42
C HIS A 335 -24.44 -7.49 -4.25
N GLY A 336 -25.15 -8.58 -3.96
CA GLY A 336 -25.20 -9.74 -4.85
C GLY A 336 -24.45 -11.00 -4.41
N ASN A 337 -23.89 -11.06 -3.19
CA ASN A 337 -23.15 -12.25 -2.75
C ASN A 337 -23.70 -12.84 -1.45
N THR A 338 -24.48 -13.92 -1.57
CA THR A 338 -24.48 -14.94 -0.51
C THR A 338 -23.32 -15.86 -0.81
N ILE A 339 -22.22 -15.75 -0.06
CA ILE A 339 -21.05 -16.62 -0.26
C ILE A 339 -21.40 -17.98 0.32
N THR A 340 -21.65 -18.93 -0.56
CA THR A 340 -21.92 -20.33 -0.18
C THR A 340 -20.67 -21.21 -0.28
N GLU A 341 -19.64 -20.74 -0.98
CA GLU A 341 -18.45 -21.51 -1.35
C GLU A 341 -17.17 -20.72 -1.02
N THR A 342 -16.17 -21.39 -0.45
CA THR A 342 -14.85 -20.81 -0.18
C THR A 342 -14.13 -20.42 -1.47
N ASP A 343 -14.34 -21.20 -2.52
CA ASP A 343 -13.67 -21.03 -3.81
C ASP A 343 -14.53 -20.14 -4.73
N THR A 344 -14.62 -18.86 -4.37
CA THR A 344 -15.42 -17.88 -5.13
C THR A 344 -14.50 -17.04 -6.04
N PRO A 345 -14.51 -17.21 -7.36
CA PRO A 345 -13.71 -16.38 -8.25
C PRO A 345 -14.22 -14.92 -8.30
N PRO A 346 -13.36 -13.94 -8.66
CA PRO A 346 -13.72 -12.51 -8.58
C PRO A 346 -14.98 -12.11 -9.33
N TYR A 347 -15.29 -12.76 -10.46
CA TYR A 347 -16.48 -12.46 -11.25
C TYR A 347 -17.81 -12.88 -10.58
N LYS A 348 -17.74 -13.65 -9.50
CA LYS A 348 -18.91 -13.98 -8.67
C LYS A 348 -19.09 -13.02 -7.50
N LEU A 349 -18.27 -11.97 -7.39
CA LEU A 349 -18.36 -10.99 -6.30
C LEU A 349 -19.42 -9.89 -6.53
N GLY A 350 -20.22 -9.98 -7.59
CA GLY A 350 -21.36 -9.10 -7.79
C GLY A 350 -20.99 -7.62 -7.94
N TYR A 351 -21.78 -6.74 -7.32
CA TYR A 351 -21.58 -5.30 -7.37
C TYR A 351 -20.99 -4.80 -6.07
N ILE A 352 -19.99 -3.92 -6.19
CA ILE A 352 -19.42 -3.22 -5.04
C ILE A 352 -19.47 -1.73 -5.30
N THR A 353 -19.93 -0.97 -4.30
CA THR A 353 -19.84 0.49 -4.31
C THR A 353 -18.74 0.90 -3.35
N VAL A 354 -17.83 1.71 -3.86
CA VAL A 354 -16.65 2.18 -3.13
C VAL A 354 -16.58 3.69 -3.14
N ILE A 355 -15.86 4.25 -2.17
CA ILE A 355 -15.26 5.58 -2.27
C ILE A 355 -13.76 5.40 -2.43
N GLU A 356 -13.21 6.07 -3.44
CA GLU A 356 -11.82 5.95 -3.85
C GLU A 356 -11.25 7.31 -4.24
N GLN A 357 -9.92 7.44 -4.22
CA GLN A 357 -9.22 8.61 -4.73
C GLN A 357 -7.97 8.20 -5.51
N SER A 358 -7.37 9.15 -6.21
CA SER A 358 -6.02 9.01 -6.80
C SER A 358 -5.38 10.39 -6.99
N LEU A 359 -4.10 10.46 -7.37
CA LEU A 359 -3.38 11.73 -7.54
C LEU A 359 -4.09 12.78 -8.43
N LYS A 360 -4.98 12.35 -9.32
CA LYS A 360 -5.72 13.22 -10.25
C LYS A 360 -7.23 13.22 -10.00
N GLN A 361 -7.68 12.58 -8.93
CA GLN A 361 -9.08 12.34 -8.64
C GLN A 361 -9.30 12.51 -7.14
N ILE A 362 -10.02 13.55 -6.77
CA ILE A 362 -10.53 13.70 -5.40
C ILE A 362 -11.40 12.50 -5.02
N PRO A 363 -11.65 12.25 -3.72
CA PRO A 363 -12.53 11.18 -3.28
C PRO A 363 -13.87 11.21 -4.03
N VAL A 364 -14.26 10.07 -4.60
CA VAL A 364 -15.50 9.93 -5.36
C VAL A 364 -16.08 8.54 -5.21
N ARG A 365 -17.41 8.49 -5.20
CA ARG A 365 -18.16 7.24 -5.19
C ARG A 365 -18.27 6.61 -6.56
N ARG A 366 -18.15 5.29 -6.59
CA ARG A 366 -18.32 4.49 -7.80
C ARG A 366 -18.81 3.09 -7.50
N THR A 367 -19.68 2.59 -8.36
CA THR A 367 -20.13 1.20 -8.31
C THR A 367 -19.48 0.42 -9.45
N TYR A 368 -18.77 -0.64 -9.10
CA TYR A 368 -18.15 -1.59 -10.03
C TYR A 368 -18.97 -2.86 -10.14
N ASP A 369 -19.10 -3.36 -11.37
CA ASP A 369 -19.67 -4.67 -11.67
C ASP A 369 -18.52 -5.67 -11.80
N LEU A 370 -18.25 -6.41 -10.72
CA LEU A 370 -17.17 -7.38 -10.71
C LEU A 370 -17.48 -8.59 -11.60
N SER A 371 -18.75 -8.85 -11.97
CA SER A 371 -19.09 -9.92 -12.91
C SER A 371 -18.47 -9.73 -14.30
N THR A 372 -18.08 -8.50 -14.60
CA THR A 372 -17.42 -8.11 -15.86
C THR A 372 -15.90 -8.11 -15.76
N ILE A 373 -15.31 -8.58 -14.66
CA ILE A 373 -13.86 -8.64 -14.50
C ILE A 373 -13.22 -9.55 -15.54
N GLN A 374 -12.18 -9.05 -16.20
CA GLN A 374 -11.52 -9.73 -17.32
C GLN A 374 -10.07 -10.10 -17.04
N ALA A 375 -9.43 -9.43 -16.10
CA ALA A 375 -8.04 -9.63 -15.74
C ALA A 375 -7.77 -9.04 -14.36
N GLY A 376 -6.63 -9.40 -13.77
CA GLY A 376 -6.08 -8.77 -12.58
C GLY A 376 -6.38 -9.52 -11.29
N GLN A 377 -5.96 -8.91 -10.18
CA GLN A 377 -6.04 -9.49 -8.85
C GLN A 377 -6.81 -8.57 -7.90
N VAL A 378 -7.52 -9.18 -6.96
CA VAL A 378 -8.37 -8.52 -5.97
C VAL A 378 -8.02 -9.05 -4.58
N TRP A 379 -7.88 -8.14 -3.62
CA TRP A 379 -7.78 -8.47 -2.20
C TRP A 379 -8.85 -7.72 -1.42
N LEU A 380 -9.45 -8.37 -0.44
CA LEU A 380 -10.37 -7.75 0.50
C LEU A 380 -9.81 -7.87 1.92
N TYR A 381 -9.71 -6.73 2.58
CA TYR A 381 -9.24 -6.61 3.95
C TYR A 381 -10.37 -6.11 4.84
N ARG A 382 -10.45 -6.69 6.03
CA ARG A 382 -11.33 -6.17 7.07
C ARG A 382 -10.54 -5.43 8.15
N PRO A 383 -10.84 -4.15 8.40
CA PRO A 383 -10.29 -3.42 9.53
C PRO A 383 -10.51 -4.15 10.86
N MET A 384 -9.45 -4.32 11.63
CA MET A 384 -9.48 -5.01 12.90
C MET A 384 -8.47 -4.38 13.87
N ALA A 385 -8.76 -4.48 15.16
CA ALA A 385 -7.89 -4.07 16.24
C ALA A 385 -6.44 -4.52 15.99
N GLU A 386 -5.50 -3.58 16.07
CA GLU A 386 -4.08 -3.85 15.85
C GLU A 386 -3.58 -4.94 16.81
N GLU A 387 -4.05 -4.92 18.05
CA GLU A 387 -3.65 -5.88 19.06
C GLU A 387 -4.19 -7.29 18.84
N THR A 388 -5.37 -7.43 18.24
CA THR A 388 -5.93 -8.74 17.87
C THR A 388 -5.10 -9.39 16.77
N LEU A 389 -4.62 -8.58 15.82
CA LEU A 389 -3.78 -9.06 14.71
C LEU A 389 -2.34 -9.29 15.13
N LEU A 390 -1.75 -8.31 15.81
CA LEU A 390 -0.31 -8.31 16.07
C LEU A 390 0.03 -8.86 17.44
N GLY A 391 -0.92 -9.04 18.36
CA GLY A 391 -0.69 -9.50 19.73
C GLY A 391 0.14 -8.54 20.59
N ASN A 392 0.54 -9.02 21.76
CA ASN A 392 1.42 -8.28 22.67
C ASN A 392 2.78 -7.99 22.01
N GLY A 393 3.35 -6.81 22.31
CA GLY A 393 4.67 -6.39 21.82
C GLY A 393 4.71 -5.86 20.38
N ARG A 394 3.55 -5.58 19.78
CA ARG A 394 3.42 -4.99 18.44
C ARG A 394 4.28 -3.73 18.27
N ASN A 395 4.87 -3.56 17.09
CA ASN A 395 5.67 -2.39 16.71
C ASN A 395 6.83 -2.03 17.68
N SER A 396 7.36 -3.01 18.41
CA SER A 396 8.39 -2.77 19.43
C SER A 396 9.65 -3.58 19.19
N ALA A 397 10.80 -2.88 19.12
CA ALA A 397 12.12 -3.48 19.06
C ALA A 397 12.63 -3.90 20.45
N VAL A 398 11.94 -4.86 21.07
CA VAL A 398 12.30 -5.46 22.36
C VAL A 398 12.70 -6.92 22.16
N PHE A 399 13.78 -7.35 22.80
CA PHE A 399 14.28 -8.73 22.72
C PHE A 399 14.61 -9.27 24.13
N PRO A 400 14.15 -10.47 24.52
CA PRO A 400 13.26 -11.35 23.75
C PRO A 400 11.84 -10.75 23.59
N PRO A 401 11.15 -11.05 22.48
CA PRO A 401 9.77 -10.59 22.30
C PRO A 401 8.82 -11.29 23.27
N PRO A 402 7.66 -10.68 23.58
CA PRO A 402 6.63 -11.34 24.38
C PRO A 402 6.07 -12.57 23.67
N PHE A 403 5.67 -13.57 24.46
CA PHE A 403 5.07 -14.80 23.95
C PHE A 403 3.68 -14.55 23.32
N PRO A 404 3.29 -15.34 22.30
CA PRO A 404 4.08 -16.39 21.65
C PRO A 404 5.08 -15.82 20.62
N ALA A 405 6.30 -16.36 20.62
CA ALA A 405 7.31 -16.14 19.59
C ALA A 405 8.23 -17.38 19.54
N PHE A 406 8.60 -17.81 18.34
CA PHE A 406 9.32 -19.06 18.06
C PHE A 406 10.80 -18.81 17.81
#